data_AF-A0A7L4NV19-F1
#
_entry.id   AF-A0A7L4NV19-F1
#
_cell.length_a   1.000
_cell.length_b   1.000
_cell.length_c   1.000
_cell.angle_alpha   90.00
_cell.angle_beta   90.00
_cell.angle_gamma   90.00
#
_symmetry.space_group_name_H-M   'P 1'
#
loop_
_entity.id
_entity.type
_entity.pdbx_description
1 polymer ?
#
loop_
_entity_poly.entity_id
_entity_poly.type
_entity_poly.pdbx_seq_one_letter_code
_entity_poly.pdbx_strand_id
1 'polypeptide(L)'
;NKPPYNTGAFRFELTFSPQHPLAPPRATLRTSIYHPGVDLTGCVCQPLTSAQHWVPTTRATQVLQDLLLLLDNPDPQRVLRQDLAHELQHQPEVFWLRAEEHTRCHAETRPKSPAP
;
A
#
# COMPACT_ATOMS: atom_id res chain seq x y z
N ASN A 1 11.22 0.61 3.64
CA ASN A 1 11.17 -0.85 3.86
C ASN A 1 11.39 -1.14 5.34
N LYS A 2 10.43 -0.75 6.18
CA LYS A 2 10.53 -0.85 7.65
C LYS A 2 9.70 -2.04 8.19
N PRO A 3 10.02 -2.57 9.38
CA PRO A 3 9.09 -3.41 10.12
C PRO A 3 7.75 -2.69 10.27
N PRO A 4 6.62 -3.40 10.17
CA PRO A 4 6.47 -4.87 10.11
C PRO A 4 6.45 -5.45 8.68
N TYR A 5 6.27 -4.63 7.65
CA TYR A 5 6.03 -5.10 6.27
C TYR A 5 7.31 -5.55 5.54
N ASN A 6 8.49 -5.30 6.12
CA ASN A 6 9.77 -5.69 5.54
C ASN A 6 10.04 -7.21 5.60
N THR A 7 9.28 -7.97 6.40
CA THR A 7 9.44 -9.42 6.57
C THR A 7 8.79 -10.24 5.44
N GLY A 8 7.93 -9.63 4.64
CA GLY A 8 7.27 -10.25 3.49
C GLY A 8 7.45 -9.50 2.17
N ALA A 9 6.75 -9.97 1.16
CA ALA A 9 6.52 -9.29 -0.10
C ALA A 9 5.02 -9.14 -0.36
N PHE A 10 4.64 -8.02 -0.99
CA PHE A 10 3.26 -7.70 -1.31
C PHE A 10 3.14 -7.44 -2.81
N ARG A 11 2.23 -8.15 -3.46
CA ARG A 11 1.96 -8.00 -4.88
C ARG A 11 1.06 -6.80 -5.10
N PHE A 12 1.59 -5.84 -5.84
CA PHE A 12 0.87 -4.66 -6.27
C PHE A 12 0.64 -4.71 -7.77
N GLU A 13 -0.58 -4.37 -8.18
CA GLU A 13 -1.01 -4.39 -9.56
C GLU A 13 -1.44 -2.99 -9.99
N LEU A 14 -0.89 -2.53 -11.11
CA LEU A 14 -1.32 -1.32 -11.81
C LEU A 14 -1.99 -1.74 -13.12
N THR A 15 -3.30 -1.49 -13.22
CA THR A 15 -4.07 -1.76 -14.44
C THR A 15 -4.30 -0.45 -15.19
N PHE A 16 -3.88 -0.42 -16.46
CA PHE A 16 -4.05 0.73 -17.35
C PHE A 16 -5.24 0.50 -18.28
N SER A 17 -6.18 1.43 -18.32
CA SER A 17 -7.32 1.35 -19.24
C SER A 17 -6.93 1.86 -20.64
N PRO A 18 -7.74 1.61 -21.68
CA PRO A 18 -7.53 2.19 -23.01
C PRO A 18 -7.53 3.73 -23.06
N GLN A 19 -8.06 4.40 -22.01
CA GLN A 19 -8.07 5.85 -21.90
C GLN A 19 -6.79 6.41 -21.27
N HIS A 20 -5.86 5.58 -20.83
CA HIS A 20 -4.56 6.04 -20.33
C HIS A 20 -3.75 6.72 -21.45
N PRO A 21 -3.09 7.87 -21.21
CA PRO A 21 -2.86 8.53 -19.92
C PRO A 21 -3.89 9.61 -19.55
N LEU A 22 -5.02 9.74 -20.24
CA LEU A 22 -6.07 10.70 -19.86
C LEU A 22 -6.81 10.27 -18.58
N ALA A 23 -6.96 8.95 -18.37
CA ALA A 23 -7.46 8.38 -17.13
C ALA A 23 -6.32 7.79 -16.26
N PRO A 24 -6.44 7.85 -14.91
CA PRO A 24 -5.47 7.23 -14.03
C PRO A 24 -5.48 5.71 -14.17
N PRO A 25 -4.34 5.03 -13.88
CA PRO A 25 -4.33 3.60 -13.69
C PRO A 25 -5.08 3.22 -12.41
N ARG A 26 -5.61 1.99 -12.37
CA ARG A 26 -6.16 1.40 -11.15
C ARG A 26 -5.05 0.72 -10.36
N ALA A 27 -4.85 1.15 -9.12
CA ALA A 27 -3.94 0.52 -8.16
C ALA A 27 -4.69 -0.52 -7.32
N THR A 28 -4.13 -1.72 -7.17
CA THR A 28 -4.70 -2.76 -6.31
C THR A 28 -3.60 -3.59 -5.67
N LEU A 29 -3.64 -3.71 -4.34
CA LEU A 29 -2.79 -4.63 -3.60
C LEU A 29 -3.46 -6.01 -3.57
N ARG A 30 -2.84 -7.01 -4.20
CA ARG A 30 -3.39 -8.37 -4.29
C ARG A 30 -3.12 -9.18 -3.04
N THR A 31 -2.01 -8.90 -2.37
CA THR A 31 -1.65 -9.54 -1.10
C THR A 31 -2.35 -8.81 0.05
N SER A 32 -3.04 -9.54 0.92
CA SER A 32 -3.68 -8.94 2.10
C SER A 32 -2.64 -8.29 3.01
N ILE A 33 -2.96 -7.10 3.52
CA ILE A 33 -2.10 -6.33 4.40
C ILE A 33 -2.91 -5.76 5.57
N TYR A 34 -2.29 -5.64 6.74
CA TYR A 34 -2.85 -4.96 7.89
C TYR A 34 -2.31 -3.52 7.94
N HIS A 35 -2.97 -2.60 7.26
CA HIS A 35 -2.53 -1.21 7.07
C HIS A 35 -3.75 -0.27 6.95
N PRO A 36 -3.77 0.89 7.63
CA PRO A 36 -4.94 1.78 7.66
C PRO A 36 -5.27 2.39 6.29
N GLY A 37 -4.27 2.62 5.45
CA GLY A 37 -4.43 3.17 4.09
C GLY A 37 -4.81 2.16 2.99
N VAL A 38 -5.04 0.89 3.35
CA VAL A 38 -5.45 -0.17 2.41
C VAL A 38 -6.72 -0.84 2.93
N ASP A 39 -7.74 -0.99 2.09
CA ASP A 39 -8.99 -1.66 2.47
C ASP A 39 -8.93 -3.19 2.32
N LEU A 40 -10.02 -3.88 2.67
CA LEU A 40 -10.11 -5.34 2.58
C LEU A 40 -10.13 -5.90 1.15
N THR A 41 -10.44 -5.06 0.16
CA THR A 41 -10.43 -5.43 -1.27
C THR A 41 -9.07 -5.19 -1.93
N GLY A 42 -8.12 -4.58 -1.19
CA GLY A 42 -6.82 -4.20 -1.71
C GLY A 42 -6.78 -2.83 -2.38
N CYS A 43 -7.84 -2.01 -2.28
CA CYS A 43 -7.78 -0.63 -2.74
C CYS A 43 -6.88 0.17 -1.80
N VAL A 44 -6.05 1.04 -2.38
CA VAL A 44 -5.10 1.89 -1.65
C VAL A 44 -5.58 3.33 -1.73
N CYS A 45 -5.56 4.07 -0.63
CA CYS A 45 -5.84 5.52 -0.62
C CYS A 45 -4.65 6.26 -1.23
N GLN A 46 -4.57 6.26 -2.56
CA GLN A 46 -3.45 6.81 -3.29
C GLN A 46 -3.87 7.96 -4.20
N PRO A 47 -3.55 9.22 -3.85
CA PRO A 47 -3.95 10.40 -4.62
C PRO A 47 -3.51 10.34 -6.08
N LEU A 48 -2.29 9.84 -6.34
CA LEU A 48 -1.73 9.73 -7.69
C LEU A 48 -2.48 8.76 -8.62
N THR A 49 -3.50 8.06 -8.13
CA THR A 49 -4.37 7.20 -8.94
C THR A 49 -5.84 7.60 -8.87
N SER A 50 -6.15 8.73 -8.21
CA SER A 50 -7.51 9.26 -8.15
C SER A 50 -7.80 10.17 -9.34
N ALA A 51 -9.03 10.14 -9.84
CA ALA A 51 -9.45 10.99 -10.95
C ALA A 51 -9.31 12.50 -10.63
N GLN A 52 -9.38 12.88 -9.35
CA GLN A 52 -9.28 14.27 -8.91
C GLN A 52 -7.84 14.82 -8.95
N HIS A 53 -6.84 13.96 -8.79
CA HIS A 53 -5.43 14.39 -8.70
C HIS A 53 -4.55 13.81 -9.81
N TRP A 54 -5.15 13.06 -10.76
CA TRP A 54 -4.43 12.48 -11.88
C TRP A 54 -3.89 13.56 -12.82
N VAL A 55 -2.61 13.44 -13.16
CA VAL A 55 -1.96 14.24 -14.19
C VAL A 55 -1.40 13.28 -15.24
N PRO A 56 -1.67 13.47 -16.55
CA PRO A 56 -1.20 12.54 -17.60
C PRO A 56 0.32 12.36 -17.69
N THR A 57 1.10 13.28 -17.10
CA THR A 57 2.56 13.20 -17.01
C THR A 57 3.06 12.41 -15.80
N THR A 58 2.17 11.95 -14.91
CA THR A 58 2.51 11.11 -13.77
C THR A 58 3.02 9.75 -14.24
N ARG A 59 4.25 9.42 -13.83
CA ARG A 59 4.91 8.16 -14.19
C ARG A 59 4.51 7.03 -13.24
N ALA A 60 4.48 5.79 -13.73
CA ALA A 60 4.25 4.61 -12.90
C ALA A 60 5.26 4.50 -11.74
N THR A 61 6.52 4.92 -11.94
CA THR A 61 7.52 4.95 -10.87
C THR A 61 7.14 5.90 -9.74
N GLN A 62 6.49 7.04 -10.03
CA GLN A 62 6.02 7.97 -9.02
C GLN A 62 4.89 7.36 -8.19
N VAL A 63 3.97 6.63 -8.86
CA VAL A 63 2.89 5.88 -8.20
C VAL A 63 3.47 4.83 -7.26
N LEU A 64 4.47 4.06 -7.70
CA LEU A 64 5.10 3.05 -6.86
C LEU A 64 5.86 3.66 -5.67
N GLN A 65 6.54 4.80 -5.86
CA GLN A 65 7.24 5.50 -4.79
C GLN A 65 6.29 6.03 -3.71
N ASP A 66 5.16 6.61 -4.11
CA ASP A 66 4.13 7.10 -3.20
C ASP A 66 3.48 5.95 -2.40
N LEU A 67 3.24 4.80 -3.04
CA LEU A 67 2.80 3.59 -2.34
C LEU A 67 3.81 3.13 -1.29
N LEU A 68 5.10 3.06 -1.64
CA LEU A 68 6.14 2.66 -0.68
C LEU A 68 6.22 3.63 0.50
N LEU A 69 6.08 4.93 0.24
CA LEU A 69 6.04 5.95 1.29
C LEU A 69 4.84 5.78 2.22
N LEU A 70 3.65 5.51 1.67
CA LEU A 70 2.43 5.24 2.44
C LEU A 70 2.60 4.01 3.34
N LEU A 71 3.14 2.91 2.81
CA LEU A 71 3.34 1.67 3.57
C LEU A 71 4.38 1.82 4.69
N ASP A 72 5.44 2.59 4.44
CA ASP A 72 6.49 2.82 5.44
C ASP A 72 6.08 3.82 6.53
N ASN A 73 5.19 4.77 6.23
CA ASN A 73 4.74 5.78 7.17
C ASN A 73 3.23 6.02 6.97
N PRO A 74 2.37 5.34 7.76
CA PRO A 74 0.93 5.53 7.69
C PRO A 74 0.56 7.00 7.86
N ASP A 75 -0.20 7.53 6.90
CA ASP A 75 -0.60 8.93 6.87
C ASP A 75 -2.04 9.07 7.39
N PRO A 76 -2.29 9.89 8.42
CA PRO A 76 -3.63 10.08 9.00
C PRO A 76 -4.64 10.69 8.01
N GLN A 77 -4.17 11.32 6.92
CA GLN A 77 -5.05 11.84 5.87
C GLN A 77 -5.40 10.80 4.81
N ARG A 78 -4.68 9.66 4.76
CA ARG A 78 -4.85 8.59 3.76
C ARG A 78 -5.34 7.31 4.42
N VAL A 79 -6.52 7.37 5.05
CA VAL A 79 -7.13 6.27 5.81
C VAL A 79 -8.35 5.70 5.08
N LEU A 80 -8.37 4.38 4.87
CA LEU A 80 -9.54 3.63 4.42
C LEU A 80 -10.14 2.76 5.53
N ARG A 81 -9.31 2.33 6.49
CA ARG A 81 -9.71 1.54 7.66
C ARG A 81 -9.54 2.36 8.94
N GLN A 82 -10.65 2.96 9.38
CA GLN A 82 -10.67 3.85 10.54
C GLN A 82 -10.39 3.12 11.86
N ASP A 83 -10.82 1.87 11.97
CA ASP A 83 -10.51 0.97 13.08
C ASP A 83 -9.00 0.80 13.26
N LEU A 84 -8.28 0.55 12.16
CA LEU A 84 -6.82 0.42 12.17
C LEU A 84 -6.10 1.74 12.45
N ALA A 85 -6.61 2.84 11.93
CA ALA A 85 -6.06 4.16 12.20
C ALA A 85 -6.20 4.54 13.69
N HIS A 86 -7.37 4.25 14.27
CA HIS A 86 -7.63 4.44 15.69
C HIS A 86 -6.73 3.54 16.55
N GLU A 87 -6.56 2.26 16.19
CA GLU A 87 -5.64 1.36 16.88
C GLU A 87 -4.19 1.86 16.81
N LEU A 88 -3.71 2.29 15.64
CA LEU A 88 -2.38 2.85 15.49
C LEU A 88 -2.17 4.12 16.35
N GLN A 89 -3.19 4.97 16.46
CA GLN A 89 -3.12 6.20 17.25
C GLN A 89 -3.13 5.94 18.76
N HIS A 90 -3.97 5.03 19.24
CA HIS A 90 -4.20 4.82 20.67
C HIS A 90 -3.42 3.65 21.27
N GLN A 91 -3.06 2.65 20.46
CA GLN A 91 -2.38 1.42 20.86
C GLN A 91 -1.33 1.01 19.80
N PRO A 92 -0.32 1.85 19.52
CA PRO A 92 0.64 1.61 18.44
C PRO A 92 1.39 0.29 18.57
N GLU A 93 1.77 -0.12 19.79
CA GLU A 93 2.46 -1.40 20.03
C GLU A 93 1.60 -2.61 19.62
N VAL A 94 0.30 -2.57 19.92
CA VAL A 94 -0.66 -3.62 19.54
C VAL A 94 -0.85 -3.65 18.03
N PHE A 95 -0.99 -2.47 17.42
CA PHE A 95 -1.10 -2.33 15.97
C PHE A 95 0.10 -2.97 15.26
N TRP A 96 1.32 -2.62 15.68
CA TRP A 96 2.54 -3.11 15.03
C TRP A 96 2.74 -4.61 15.23
N LEU A 97 2.42 -5.15 16.42
CA LEU A 97 2.44 -6.59 16.68
C LEU A 97 1.48 -7.36 15.78
N ARG A 98 0.23 -6.88 15.66
CA ARG A 98 -0.79 -7.48 14.78
C ARG A 98 -0.40 -7.38 13.31
N ALA A 99 0.17 -6.25 12.90
CA ALA A 99 0.65 -6.05 11.54
C ALA A 99 1.82 -6.98 11.19
N GLU A 100 2.72 -7.25 12.14
CA GLU A 100 3.80 -8.24 11.97
C GLU A 100 3.24 -9.66 11.86
N GLU A 101 2.35 -10.05 12.76
CA GLU A 101 1.70 -11.37 12.71
C GLU A 101 0.92 -11.56 11.41
N HIS A 102 0.15 -10.55 11.00
CA HIS A 102 -0.62 -10.58 9.75
C HIS A 102 0.30 -10.68 8.54
N THR A 103 1.41 -9.94 8.52
CA THR A 103 2.43 -10.02 7.47
C THR A 103 3.00 -11.42 7.39
N ARG A 104 3.36 -12.03 8.52
CA ARG A 104 3.88 -13.41 8.57
C ARG A 104 2.91 -14.44 8.01
N CYS A 105 1.61 -14.27 8.24
CA CYS A 105 0.58 -15.23 7.81
C CYS A 105 0.14 -15.07 6.35
N HIS A 106 0.20 -13.86 5.79
CA HIS A 106 -0.44 -13.56 4.50
C HIS A 106 0.50 -13.02 3.42
N ALA A 107 1.67 -12.50 3.79
CA ALA A 107 2.59 -11.95 2.82
C ALA A 107 3.28 -13.04 2.00
N GLU A 108 3.65 -12.71 0.76
CA GLU A 108 4.42 -13.62 -0.10
C GLU A 108 5.86 -13.72 0.40
N THR A 109 6.54 -14.84 0.11
CA THR A 109 7.96 -14.97 0.40
C THR A 109 8.75 -13.94 -0.40
N ARG A 110 9.58 -13.14 0.27
CA ARG A 110 10.45 -12.18 -0.41
C ARG A 110 11.38 -12.93 -1.37
N PRO A 111 11.43 -12.55 -2.66
CA PRO A 111 12.39 -13.16 -3.58
C PRO A 111 13.80 -12.93 -3.07
N LYS A 112 14.64 -13.97 -3.12
CA LYS A 112 16.07 -13.83 -2.82
C LYS A 112 16.62 -12.77 -3.77
N SER A 113 17.32 -11.77 -3.24
CA SER A 113 18.01 -10.80 -4.09
C SER A 113 18.84 -11.59 -5.10
N PRO A 114 18.79 -11.26 -6.41
CA PRO A 114 19.74 -11.84 -7.35
C PRO A 114 21.14 -11.57 -6.79
N ALA A 115 21.97 -12.62 -6.78
CA ALA A 115 23.36 -12.49 -6.37
C ALA A 115 24.03 -11.37 -7.19
N PRO A 116 24.93 -10.58 -6.57
CA PRO A 116 25.57 -9.44 -7.23
C PRO A 116 26.33 -9.84 -8.49
#